data_AF-A0A9R0UAD5-F1
#
_entry.id   AF-A0A9R0UAD5-F1
#
_cell.length_a   1.000
_cell.length_b   1.000
_cell.length_c   1.000
_cell.angle_alpha   90.00
_cell.angle_beta   90.00
_cell.angle_gamma   90.00
#
_symmetry.space_group_name_H-M   'P 1'
#
loop_
_entity.id
_entity.type
_entity.pdbx_description
1 polymer ?
#
loop_
_entity_poly.entity_id
_entity_poly.type
_entity_poly.pdbx_seq_one_letter_code
_entity_poly.pdbx_strand_id
1 'polypeptide(L)'
;MLGLLLVLTEGWGSTLPYIYFGTFGGMLAMWTYVLILYRRVRSHFGEPYHRLDVAPDGLLTKGARVSVRLPDGRWLRTRLPDGPRVQLAGERRLWVLGTGRRVFVRPPGAMWLRSGRIEDAPVSGATLAEFVSRHPTPPSRDPVLAAHRAFQVRRAAVTGVTFLVLGAAGLALTSSVEPEPGGVADAAGVGGIAGGSAVFVMLGLLTAVGSLRMRRPITGDSWVELRVALDTPFVPRARTAVRLTGWALYPDGRQTRFRLVADISLATNVAVTGQLWLVGYPPPGKPARAALPGHPCLGSFRPA
;
A
#
# COMPACT_ATOMS: atom_id res chain seq x y z
N MET A 1 -16.67 0.64 33.44
CA MET A 1 -15.95 -0.52 32.87
C MET A 1 -14.45 -0.55 33.19
N LEU A 2 -13.75 0.58 33.27
CA LEU A 2 -12.31 0.63 33.61
C LEU A 2 -11.99 0.10 35.03
N GLY A 3 -12.83 0.38 36.02
CA GLY A 3 -12.61 -0.05 37.42
C GLY A 3 -12.94 -1.52 37.70
N LEU A 4 -13.81 -2.15 36.90
CA LEU A 4 -14.22 -3.55 37.10
C LEU A 4 -13.20 -4.55 36.51
N LEU A 5 -12.44 -4.13 35.49
CA LEU A 5 -11.35 -4.92 34.91
C LEU A 5 -10.08 -4.94 35.78
N LEU A 6 -9.90 -3.95 36.66
CA LEU A 6 -8.76 -3.88 37.60
C LEU A 6 -8.91 -4.85 38.79
N VAL A 7 -10.15 -5.14 39.20
CA VAL A 7 -10.45 -6.03 40.33
C VAL A 7 -10.41 -7.51 39.93
N LEU A 8 -10.67 -7.84 38.66
CA LEU A 8 -10.66 -9.22 38.16
C LEU A 8 -9.25 -9.76 37.80
N THR A 9 -8.20 -8.95 37.95
CA THR A 9 -6.84 -9.28 37.49
C THR A 9 -5.80 -9.19 38.59
N GLU A 10 -6.12 -9.62 39.82
CA GLU A 10 -5.21 -9.58 40.98
C GLU A 10 -3.87 -10.35 40.78
N GLY A 11 -3.72 -11.14 39.71
CA GLY A 11 -2.45 -11.80 39.35
C GLY A 11 -1.79 -11.34 38.05
N TRP A 12 -2.41 -10.45 37.26
CA TRP A 12 -1.96 -10.07 35.89
C TRP A 12 -1.71 -8.56 35.74
N GLY A 13 -1.67 -7.83 36.85
CA GLY A 13 -1.58 -6.36 36.89
C GLY A 13 -0.31 -5.76 36.27
N SER A 14 0.76 -6.56 36.07
CA SER A 14 2.04 -6.05 35.57
C SER A 14 2.19 -6.07 34.05
N THR A 15 1.42 -6.87 33.28
CA THR A 15 1.59 -6.96 31.81
C THR A 15 0.74 -5.97 31.01
N LEU A 16 -0.33 -5.44 31.60
CA LEU A 16 -1.26 -4.50 30.97
C LEU A 16 -0.59 -3.21 30.46
N PRO A 17 0.23 -2.49 31.26
CA PRO A 17 0.83 -1.22 30.85
C PRO A 17 1.67 -1.30 29.56
N TYR A 18 2.20 -2.48 29.24
CA TYR A 18 3.16 -2.68 28.16
C TYR A 18 2.51 -3.09 26.84
N ILE A 19 1.42 -3.87 26.92
CA ILE A 19 0.48 -4.02 25.82
C ILE A 19 -0.06 -2.63 25.44
N TYR A 20 -0.38 -1.80 26.44
CA TYR A 20 -0.72 -0.40 26.21
C TYR A 20 0.45 0.34 25.54
N PHE A 21 1.68 0.32 26.05
CA PHE A 21 2.79 1.09 25.48
C PHE A 21 3.14 0.72 24.03
N GLY A 22 3.17 -0.58 23.69
CA GLY A 22 3.41 -1.03 22.32
C GLY A 22 2.29 -0.62 21.36
N THR A 23 1.04 -0.83 21.79
CA THR A 23 -0.14 -0.50 20.97
C THR A 23 -0.34 1.02 20.85
N PHE A 24 -0.25 1.76 21.96
CA PHE A 24 -0.36 3.22 21.97
C PHE A 24 0.83 3.90 21.32
N GLY A 25 2.06 3.42 21.51
CA GLY A 25 3.25 3.99 20.89
C GLY A 25 3.22 3.88 19.37
N GLY A 26 2.87 2.69 18.85
CA GLY A 26 2.66 2.49 17.41
C GLY A 26 1.51 3.33 16.86
N MET A 27 0.39 3.39 17.60
CA MET A 27 -0.77 4.18 17.22
C MET A 27 -0.46 5.69 17.26
N LEU A 28 0.28 6.17 18.25
CA LEU A 28 0.72 7.56 18.38
C LEU A 28 1.69 7.95 17.25
N ALA A 29 2.66 7.09 16.90
CA ALA A 29 3.56 7.32 15.78
C ALA A 29 2.80 7.40 14.45
N MET A 30 1.83 6.48 14.24
CA MET A 30 0.95 6.50 13.07
C MET A 30 0.11 7.78 13.03
N TRP A 31 -0.55 8.16 14.13
CA TRP A 31 -1.35 9.38 14.20
C TRP A 31 -0.51 10.63 14.03
N THR A 32 0.71 10.67 14.59
CA THR A 32 1.67 11.76 14.38
C THR A 32 2.02 11.88 12.91
N TYR A 33 2.33 10.77 12.23
CA TYR A 33 2.57 10.76 10.79
C TYR A 33 1.35 11.25 9.99
N VAL A 34 0.15 10.78 10.33
CA VAL A 34 -1.11 11.20 9.69
C VAL A 34 -1.35 12.69 9.90
N LEU A 35 -1.15 13.22 11.11
CA LEU A 35 -1.32 14.63 11.43
C LEU A 35 -0.29 15.51 10.72
N ILE A 36 0.97 15.07 10.63
CA ILE A 36 2.00 15.77 9.85
C ILE A 36 1.61 15.82 8.37
N LEU A 37 1.15 14.70 7.81
CA LEU A 37 0.70 14.64 6.43
C LEU A 37 -0.54 15.52 6.22
N TYR A 38 -1.52 15.43 7.12
CA TYR A 38 -2.73 16.25 7.11
C TYR A 38 -2.39 17.73 7.12
N ARG A 39 -1.54 18.19 8.04
CA ARG A 39 -1.11 19.60 8.10
C ARG A 39 -0.45 20.07 6.80
N ARG A 40 0.30 19.19 6.12
CA ARG A 40 0.96 19.52 4.85
C ARG A 40 -0.01 19.57 3.66
N VAL A 41 -1.05 18.75 3.66
CA VAL A 41 -2.02 18.67 2.55
C VAL A 41 -3.22 19.60 2.77
N ARG A 42 -3.50 19.99 4.02
CA ARG A 42 -4.67 20.80 4.41
C ARG A 42 -4.80 22.08 3.59
N SER A 43 -3.70 22.74 3.25
CA SER A 43 -3.72 23.97 2.44
C SER A 43 -4.26 23.77 1.02
N HIS A 44 -4.33 22.52 0.56
CA HIS A 44 -4.79 22.15 -0.79
C HIS A 44 -6.14 21.42 -0.76
N PHE A 45 -6.81 21.37 0.39
CA PHE A 45 -8.16 20.80 0.44
C PHE A 45 -9.15 21.70 -0.29
N GLY A 46 -9.91 21.12 -1.21
CA GLY A 46 -10.82 21.85 -2.09
C GLY A 46 -10.20 22.25 -3.43
N GLU A 47 -8.88 22.17 -3.58
CA GLU A 47 -8.25 22.35 -4.89
C GLU A 47 -8.52 21.12 -5.78
N PRO A 48 -8.84 21.32 -7.06
CA PRO A 48 -9.02 20.20 -7.98
C PRO A 48 -7.69 19.52 -8.27
N TYR A 49 -7.75 18.21 -8.51
CA TYR A 49 -6.61 17.51 -9.10
C TYR A 49 -6.51 17.88 -10.58
N HIS A 50 -5.34 18.36 -10.98
CA HIS A 50 -5.01 18.60 -12.39
C HIS A 50 -4.41 17.33 -12.99
N ARG A 51 -4.95 16.91 -14.13
CA ARG A 51 -4.36 15.84 -14.93
C ARG A 51 -3.14 16.40 -15.66
N LEU A 52 -2.00 15.76 -15.48
CA LEU A 52 -0.77 16.01 -16.22
C LEU A 52 -0.48 14.83 -17.13
N ASP A 53 -0.61 15.04 -18.43
CA ASP A 53 -0.15 14.10 -19.45
C ASP A 53 1.33 14.40 -19.77
N VAL A 54 2.14 13.35 -19.77
CA VAL A 54 3.60 13.43 -19.83
C VAL A 54 4.07 13.11 -21.25
N ALA A 55 4.80 14.04 -21.87
CA ALA A 55 5.37 13.82 -23.18
C ALA A 55 6.35 12.62 -23.19
N PRO A 56 6.58 11.96 -24.35
CA PRO A 56 7.51 10.84 -24.46
C PRO A 56 8.92 11.14 -23.96
N ASP A 57 9.42 12.33 -24.26
CA ASP A 57 10.71 12.89 -23.84
C ASP A 57 10.65 13.62 -22.47
N GLY A 58 9.45 13.84 -21.95
CA GLY A 58 9.18 14.61 -20.74
C GLY A 58 9.34 13.87 -19.41
N LEU A 59 9.91 12.65 -19.40
CA LEU A 59 10.06 11.84 -18.18
C LEU A 59 11.51 11.43 -17.96
N LEU A 60 12.16 12.02 -16.96
CA LEU A 60 13.53 11.70 -16.58
C LEU A 60 13.60 11.02 -15.22
N THR A 61 14.51 10.06 -15.03
CA THR A 61 14.65 9.33 -13.78
C THR A 61 16.10 9.24 -13.32
N LYS A 62 16.30 9.25 -12.00
CA LYS A 62 17.59 8.99 -11.32
C LYS A 62 17.32 8.22 -10.03
N GLY A 63 17.42 6.89 -10.08
CA GLY A 63 16.95 6.02 -9.00
C GLY A 63 15.47 6.26 -8.70
N ALA A 64 15.14 6.52 -7.43
CA ALA A 64 13.77 6.83 -7.01
C ALA A 64 13.31 8.28 -7.33
N ARG A 65 14.20 9.14 -7.84
CA ARG A 65 13.85 10.51 -8.20
C ARG A 65 13.32 10.55 -9.63
N VAL A 66 12.20 11.22 -9.81
CA VAL A 66 11.52 11.38 -11.10
C VAL A 66 11.35 12.87 -11.38
N SER A 67 11.68 13.29 -12.61
CA SER A 67 11.44 14.64 -13.12
C SER A 67 10.48 14.53 -14.29
N VAL A 68 9.36 15.24 -14.21
CA VAL A 68 8.32 15.28 -15.24
C VAL A 68 8.28 16.69 -15.82
N ARG A 69 8.40 16.81 -17.13
CA ARG A 69 8.30 18.11 -17.80
C ARG A 69 6.86 18.59 -17.79
N LEU A 70 6.67 19.84 -17.39
CA LEU A 70 5.38 20.52 -17.38
C LEU A 70 5.16 21.26 -18.71
N PRO A 71 3.90 21.58 -19.07
CA PRO A 71 3.60 22.32 -20.30
C PRO A 71 4.25 23.71 -20.36
N ASP A 72 4.50 24.32 -19.20
CA ASP A 72 5.16 25.63 -19.07
C ASP A 72 6.70 25.55 -19.19
N GLY A 73 7.25 24.36 -19.47
CA GLY A 73 8.69 24.13 -19.61
C GLY A 73 9.43 23.85 -18.31
N ARG A 74 8.80 24.03 -17.14
CA ARG A 74 9.38 23.69 -15.84
C ARG A 74 9.34 22.18 -15.59
N TRP A 75 9.95 21.75 -14.49
CA TRP A 75 10.10 20.35 -14.11
C TRP A 75 9.47 20.07 -12.75
N LEU A 76 8.51 19.16 -12.75
CA LEU A 76 7.97 18.54 -11.55
C LEU A 76 8.92 17.45 -11.05
N ARG A 77 9.58 17.70 -9.93
CA ARG A 77 10.49 16.78 -9.26
C ARG A 77 9.81 16.10 -8.09
N THR A 78 9.81 14.76 -8.09
CA THR A 78 9.24 13.96 -7.02
C THR A 78 10.08 12.71 -6.73
N ARG A 79 9.72 11.98 -5.67
CA ARG A 79 10.27 10.65 -5.37
C ARG A 79 9.18 9.61 -5.52
N LEU A 80 9.36 8.69 -6.47
CA LEU A 80 8.48 7.56 -6.71
C LEU A 80 9.26 6.26 -6.53
N PRO A 81 8.74 5.29 -5.78
CA PRO A 81 9.31 3.95 -5.75
C PRO A 81 9.10 3.25 -7.10
N ASP A 82 9.74 2.09 -7.29
CA ASP A 82 9.83 1.42 -8.59
C ASP A 82 8.49 1.12 -9.24
N GLY A 83 7.54 0.48 -8.54
CA GLY A 83 6.22 0.16 -9.12
C GLY A 83 5.51 1.38 -9.72
N PRO A 84 5.30 2.45 -8.96
CA PRO A 84 4.72 3.71 -9.46
C PRO A 84 5.52 4.39 -10.57
N ARG A 85 6.86 4.26 -10.56
CA ARG A 85 7.73 4.80 -11.60
C ARG A 85 7.53 4.04 -12.92
N VAL A 86 7.46 2.72 -12.87
CA VAL A 86 7.16 1.86 -14.02
C VAL A 86 5.75 2.13 -14.54
N GLN A 87 4.77 2.28 -13.64
CA GLN A 87 3.40 2.66 -14.00
C GLN A 87 3.37 4.03 -14.70
N LEU A 88 4.07 5.04 -14.19
CA LEU A 88 4.15 6.36 -14.82
C LEU A 88 4.86 6.30 -16.18
N ALA A 89 5.89 5.45 -16.33
CA ALA A 89 6.60 5.27 -17.58
C ALA A 89 5.72 4.66 -18.69
N GLY A 90 4.74 3.83 -18.33
CA GLY A 90 3.75 3.27 -19.26
C GLY A 90 2.50 4.12 -19.45
N GLU A 91 1.87 4.61 -18.38
CA GLU A 91 0.65 5.43 -18.47
C GLU A 91 0.91 6.85 -18.95
N ARG A 92 2.12 7.38 -18.71
CA ARG A 92 2.50 8.77 -19.00
C ARG A 92 1.49 9.79 -18.51
N ARG A 93 0.88 9.51 -17.35
CA ARG A 93 -0.15 10.34 -16.75
C ARG A 93 0.04 10.40 -15.24
N LEU A 94 -0.15 11.60 -14.68
CA LEU A 94 -0.03 11.86 -13.26
C LEU A 94 -1.14 12.84 -12.85
N TRP A 95 -1.65 12.70 -11.62
CA TRP A 95 -2.50 13.71 -11.01
C TRP A 95 -1.67 14.61 -10.12
N VAL A 96 -1.81 15.92 -10.29
CA VAL A 96 -1.11 16.95 -9.50
C VAL A 96 -2.15 17.74 -8.70
N LEU A 97 -1.87 17.95 -7.42
CA LEU A 97 -2.66 18.77 -6.51
C LEU A 97 -1.79 19.95 -6.04
N GLY A 98 -2.30 21.17 -6.18
CA GLY A 98 -1.54 22.39 -5.97
C GLY A 98 -0.97 22.98 -7.26
N THR A 99 -0.95 24.31 -7.32
CA THR A 99 -0.41 25.12 -8.43
C THR A 99 0.89 25.85 -8.07
N GLY A 100 1.26 25.84 -6.78
CA GLY A 100 2.47 26.50 -6.28
C GLY A 100 3.76 25.70 -6.52
N ARG A 101 4.87 26.19 -5.95
CA ARG A 101 6.18 25.52 -6.04
C ARG A 101 6.20 24.14 -5.37
N ARG A 102 5.38 23.92 -4.34
CA ARG A 102 5.23 22.63 -3.67
C ARG A 102 3.87 22.08 -4.07
N VAL A 103 3.86 20.85 -4.55
CA VAL A 103 2.66 20.17 -5.03
C VAL A 103 2.60 18.76 -4.46
N PHE A 104 1.44 18.13 -4.55
CA PHE A 104 1.29 16.71 -4.30
C PHE A 104 1.00 15.98 -5.60
N VAL A 105 1.57 14.81 -5.74
CA VAL A 105 1.46 14.00 -6.95
C VAL A 105 0.91 12.63 -6.62
N ARG A 106 0.10 12.10 -7.54
CA ARG A 106 -0.53 10.80 -7.40
C ARG A 106 -0.55 10.10 -8.76
N PRO A 107 0.15 8.96 -8.91
CA PRO A 107 -0.06 8.06 -10.04
C PRO A 107 -1.53 7.61 -10.09
N PRO A 108 -2.09 7.34 -11.27
CA PRO A 108 -3.40 6.71 -11.39
C PRO A 108 -3.44 5.42 -10.54
N GLY A 109 -4.55 5.13 -9.86
CA GLY A 109 -4.63 3.92 -9.03
C GLY A 109 -3.98 4.01 -7.65
N ALA A 110 -3.09 4.99 -7.40
CA ALA A 110 -2.40 5.11 -6.13
C ALA A 110 -3.31 5.73 -5.04
N MET A 111 -3.37 5.09 -3.87
CA MET A 111 -4.12 5.57 -2.70
C MET A 111 -3.31 6.53 -1.81
N TRP A 112 -2.09 6.88 -2.21
CA TRP A 112 -1.18 7.75 -1.47
C TRP A 112 -0.73 8.93 -2.31
N LEU A 113 -0.41 10.03 -1.63
CA LEU A 113 0.16 11.23 -2.23
C LEU A 113 1.68 11.26 -2.00
N ARG A 114 2.42 11.80 -2.96
CA ARG A 114 3.84 12.16 -2.75
C ARG A 114 3.99 13.65 -2.88
N SER A 115 4.83 14.23 -2.03
CA SER A 115 5.27 15.60 -2.24
C SER A 115 6.12 15.68 -3.50
N GLY A 116 5.85 16.67 -4.33
CA GLY A 116 6.67 17.11 -5.44
C GLY A 116 7.04 18.58 -5.29
N ARG A 117 7.99 19.02 -6.12
CA ARG A 117 8.34 20.42 -6.29
C ARG A 117 8.44 20.77 -7.75
N ILE A 118 7.95 21.94 -8.11
CA ILE A 118 8.15 22.53 -9.44
C ILE A 118 9.46 23.33 -9.39
N GLU A 119 10.37 23.01 -10.29
CA GLU A 119 11.70 23.63 -10.40
C GLU A 119 12.04 23.86 -11.89
N ASP A 120 12.98 24.76 -12.18
CA ASP A 120 13.26 25.13 -13.57
C ASP A 120 14.12 24.11 -14.32
N ALA A 121 14.76 23.19 -13.59
CA ALA A 121 15.63 22.16 -14.14
C ALA A 121 15.25 20.76 -13.62
N PRO A 122 15.48 19.70 -14.41
CA PRO A 122 15.29 18.33 -13.95
C PRO A 122 16.33 17.97 -12.88
N VAL A 123 16.19 16.78 -12.30
CA VAL A 123 17.22 16.22 -11.44
C VAL A 123 18.53 16.06 -12.23
N SER A 124 19.62 16.66 -11.75
CA SER A 124 20.93 16.59 -12.40
C SER A 124 21.40 15.13 -12.59
N GLY A 125 21.82 14.80 -13.82
CA GLY A 125 22.23 13.46 -14.25
C GLY A 125 21.08 12.45 -14.29
N ALA A 126 19.83 12.90 -14.45
CA ALA A 126 18.71 12.01 -14.75
C ALA A 126 18.73 11.62 -16.23
N THR A 127 18.39 10.35 -16.50
CA THR A 127 18.30 9.80 -17.85
C THR A 127 16.83 9.67 -18.27
N LEU A 128 16.59 9.63 -19.57
CA LEU A 128 15.24 9.40 -20.11
C LEU A 128 14.69 8.08 -19.57
N ALA A 129 13.45 8.10 -19.08
CA ALA A 129 12.78 6.92 -18.61
C ALA A 129 12.47 6.00 -19.79
N GLU A 130 12.88 4.73 -19.65
CA GLU A 130 12.53 3.67 -20.60
C GLU A 130 11.01 3.58 -20.75
N PHE A 131 10.55 3.50 -21.99
CA PHE A 131 9.13 3.34 -22.29
C PHE A 131 8.67 1.93 -21.93
N VAL A 132 7.56 1.84 -21.19
CA VAL A 132 6.97 0.56 -20.81
C VAL A 132 5.71 0.34 -21.64
N SER A 133 5.74 -0.69 -22.48
CA SER A 133 4.60 -1.07 -23.32
C SER A 133 3.35 -1.35 -22.47
N ARG A 134 2.20 -0.89 -22.95
CA ARG A 134 0.88 -1.11 -22.32
C ARG A 134 0.12 -2.30 -22.88
N HIS A 135 0.73 -3.07 -23.78
CA HIS A 135 0.11 -4.28 -24.29
C HIS A 135 -0.08 -5.26 -23.13
N PRO A 136 -1.29 -5.83 -22.94
CA PRO A 136 -1.53 -6.81 -21.91
C PRO A 136 -0.55 -7.97 -22.05
N THR A 137 0.38 -8.08 -21.11
CA THR A 137 1.31 -9.20 -20.99
C THR A 137 0.77 -10.16 -19.94
N PRO A 138 1.08 -11.46 -20.00
CA PRO A 138 0.70 -12.40 -18.94
C PRO A 138 0.98 -11.84 -17.55
N PRO A 139 0.12 -12.07 -16.54
CA PRO A 139 0.30 -11.54 -15.19
C PRO A 139 1.68 -11.82 -14.58
N SER A 140 2.29 -12.96 -14.92
CA SER A 140 3.65 -13.35 -14.50
C SER A 140 4.78 -12.49 -15.11
N ARG A 141 4.52 -11.85 -16.26
CA ARG A 141 5.45 -11.00 -17.02
C ARG A 141 5.08 -9.51 -17.00
N ASP A 142 4.00 -9.13 -16.31
CA ASP A 142 3.59 -7.73 -16.21
C ASP A 142 4.63 -6.92 -15.41
N PRO A 143 5.29 -5.93 -16.03
CA PRO A 143 6.37 -5.18 -15.40
C PRO A 143 5.89 -4.31 -14.24
N VAL A 144 4.64 -3.81 -14.28
CA VAL A 144 4.04 -3.00 -13.21
C VAL A 144 3.74 -3.86 -12.00
N LEU A 145 3.15 -5.04 -12.21
CA LEU A 145 2.92 -6.01 -11.13
C LEU A 145 4.23 -6.51 -10.52
N ALA A 146 5.22 -6.85 -11.36
CA ALA A 146 6.53 -7.29 -10.90
C ALA A 146 7.22 -6.21 -10.05
N ALA A 147 7.25 -4.96 -10.52
CA ALA A 147 7.85 -3.84 -9.80
C ALA A 147 7.09 -3.52 -8.50
N HIS A 148 5.75 -3.58 -8.51
CA HIS A 148 4.96 -3.40 -7.30
C HIS A 148 5.23 -4.49 -6.26
N ARG A 149 5.27 -5.76 -6.68
CA ARG A 149 5.60 -6.88 -5.78
C ARG A 149 7.00 -6.78 -5.23
N ALA A 150 8.00 -6.48 -6.06
CA ALA A 150 9.38 -6.28 -5.62
C ALA A 150 9.48 -5.18 -4.57
N PHE A 151 8.78 -4.06 -4.77
CA PHE A 151 8.70 -2.98 -3.79
C PHE A 151 8.04 -3.44 -2.47
N GLN A 152 6.91 -4.14 -2.53
CA GLN A 152 6.22 -4.63 -1.34
C GLN A 152 7.05 -5.67 -0.58
N VAL A 153 7.71 -6.59 -1.28
CA VAL A 153 8.62 -7.58 -0.71
C VAL A 153 9.81 -6.91 -0.02
N ARG A 154 10.43 -5.92 -0.68
CA ARG A 154 11.55 -5.16 -0.09
C ARG A 154 11.09 -4.39 1.15
N ARG A 155 9.94 -3.71 1.07
CA ARG A 155 9.37 -2.97 2.19
C ARG A 155 9.05 -3.90 3.36
N ALA A 156 8.37 -5.02 3.10
CA ALA A 156 8.06 -6.02 4.12
C ALA A 156 9.34 -6.60 4.74
N ALA A 157 10.37 -6.89 3.94
CA ALA A 157 11.65 -7.37 4.47
C ALA A 157 12.32 -6.34 5.39
N VAL A 158 12.42 -5.07 4.96
CA VAL A 158 13.00 -4.00 5.79
C VAL A 158 12.20 -3.82 7.09
N THR A 159 10.87 -3.72 7.00
CA THR A 159 10.01 -3.60 8.19
C THR A 159 10.13 -4.81 9.11
N GLY A 160 10.17 -6.02 8.55
CA GLY A 160 10.35 -7.26 9.32
C GLY A 160 11.68 -7.28 10.05
N VAL A 161 12.78 -6.95 9.37
CA VAL A 161 14.11 -6.85 9.98
C VAL A 161 14.14 -5.79 11.08
N THR A 162 13.56 -4.60 10.85
CA THR A 162 13.51 -3.55 11.87
C THR A 162 12.78 -4.04 13.13
N PHE A 163 11.64 -4.71 12.98
CA PHE A 163 10.92 -5.28 14.13
C PHE A 163 11.71 -6.37 14.84
N LEU A 164 12.40 -7.25 14.10
CA LEU A 164 13.26 -8.28 14.70
C LEU A 164 14.43 -7.67 15.48
N VAL A 165 15.09 -6.65 14.92
CA VAL A 165 16.23 -5.97 15.58
C VAL A 165 15.76 -5.25 16.86
N LEU A 166 14.66 -4.50 16.79
CA LEU A 166 14.12 -3.80 17.96
C LEU A 166 13.66 -4.79 19.05
N GLY A 167 12.99 -5.88 18.65
CA GLY A 167 12.57 -6.92 19.58
C GLY A 167 13.75 -7.67 20.20
N ALA A 168 14.76 -8.05 19.41
CA ALA A 168 15.94 -8.73 19.92
C ALA A 168 16.76 -7.84 20.86
N ALA A 169 16.94 -6.55 20.52
CA ALA A 169 17.63 -5.59 21.37
C ALA A 169 16.91 -5.41 22.72
N GLY A 170 15.57 -5.28 22.70
CA GLY A 170 14.80 -5.16 23.95
C GLY A 170 14.85 -6.43 24.81
N LEU A 171 14.82 -7.62 24.20
CA LEU A 171 15.02 -8.89 24.94
C LEU A 171 16.43 -9.00 25.54
N ALA A 172 17.45 -8.63 24.78
CA ALA A 172 18.83 -8.62 25.26
C ALA A 172 19.00 -7.67 26.46
N LEU A 173 18.43 -6.46 26.38
CA LEU A 173 18.43 -5.51 27.49
C LEU A 173 17.77 -6.09 28.74
N THR A 174 16.62 -6.77 28.61
CA THR A 174 15.96 -7.41 29.77
C THR A 174 16.75 -8.57 30.37
N SER A 175 17.55 -9.26 29.57
CA SER A 175 18.41 -10.35 30.08
C SER A 175 19.65 -9.85 30.83
N SER A 176 20.01 -8.58 30.67
CA SER A 176 21.18 -7.97 31.32
C SER A 176 20.85 -7.16 32.56
N VAL A 177 19.56 -7.01 32.90
CA VAL A 177 19.10 -6.32 34.11
C VAL A 177 18.85 -7.36 35.19
N GLU A 178 19.64 -7.35 36.26
CA GLU A 178 19.31 -8.07 37.49
C GLU A 178 18.30 -7.22 38.28
N PRO A 179 17.06 -7.71 38.49
CA PRO A 179 16.06 -6.94 39.23
C PRO A 179 16.50 -6.80 40.69
N GLU A 180 16.52 -5.58 41.22
CA GLU A 180 16.86 -5.36 42.64
C GLU A 180 15.82 -6.06 43.55
N PRO A 181 16.25 -6.72 44.64
CA PRO A 181 15.32 -7.38 45.56
C PRO A 181 14.46 -6.34 46.30
N GLY A 182 13.20 -6.17 45.89
CA GLY A 182 12.19 -5.40 46.63
C GLY A 182 11.42 -4.34 45.82
N GLY A 183 11.83 -4.02 44.59
CA GLY A 183 11.17 -3.02 43.75
C GLY A 183 10.14 -3.60 42.78
N VAL A 184 8.85 -3.59 43.12
CA VAL A 184 7.75 -4.02 42.22
C VAL A 184 7.72 -3.23 40.90
N ALA A 185 8.14 -1.95 40.95
CA ALA A 185 8.24 -1.09 39.78
C ALA A 185 9.33 -1.55 38.78
N ASP A 186 10.38 -2.22 39.26
CA ASP A 186 11.52 -2.66 38.44
C ASP A 186 11.20 -3.97 37.70
N ALA A 187 10.59 -4.94 38.40
CA ALA A 187 10.14 -6.20 37.80
C ALA A 187 9.02 -5.98 36.74
N ALA A 188 8.10 -5.05 37.00
CA ALA A 188 7.10 -4.66 36.00
C ALA A 188 7.78 -4.06 34.76
N GLY A 189 8.72 -3.11 34.96
CA GLY A 189 9.50 -2.48 33.90
C GLY A 189 10.16 -3.49 32.96
N VAL A 190 10.90 -4.44 33.56
CA VAL A 190 11.60 -5.51 32.84
C VAL A 190 10.62 -6.43 32.11
N GLY A 191 9.56 -6.91 32.79
CA GLY A 191 8.53 -7.77 32.17
C GLY A 191 7.82 -7.09 31.01
N GLY A 192 7.71 -5.77 31.09
CA GLY A 192 7.12 -4.95 30.06
C GLY A 192 7.95 -4.74 28.81
N ILE A 193 9.23 -4.43 28.99
CA ILE A 193 10.18 -4.37 27.89
C ILE A 193 10.25 -5.75 27.23
N ALA A 194 10.27 -6.84 28.00
CA ALA A 194 10.28 -8.20 27.48
C ALA A 194 9.01 -8.52 26.67
N GLY A 195 7.83 -8.18 27.20
CA GLY A 195 6.54 -8.38 26.53
C GLY A 195 6.40 -7.59 25.23
N GLY A 196 6.74 -6.29 25.25
CA GLY A 196 6.75 -5.46 24.06
C GLY A 196 7.73 -5.98 23.00
N SER A 197 8.91 -6.42 23.45
CA SER A 197 9.96 -6.98 22.58
C SER A 197 9.52 -8.29 21.93
N ALA A 198 8.84 -9.18 22.66
CA ALA A 198 8.26 -10.40 22.12
C ALA A 198 7.21 -10.11 21.02
N VAL A 199 6.38 -9.08 21.21
CA VAL A 199 5.42 -8.62 20.18
C VAL A 199 6.16 -8.13 18.93
N PHE A 200 7.23 -7.34 19.08
CA PHE A 200 8.06 -6.91 17.96
C PHE A 200 8.69 -8.08 17.20
N VAL A 201 9.23 -9.08 17.92
CA VAL A 201 9.75 -10.31 17.29
C VAL A 201 8.65 -11.02 16.50
N MET A 202 7.47 -11.21 17.11
CA MET A 202 6.33 -11.85 16.45
C MET A 202 5.91 -11.08 15.18
N LEU A 203 5.78 -9.76 15.24
CA LEU A 203 5.45 -8.92 14.08
C LEU A 203 6.53 -9.01 12.99
N GLY A 204 7.81 -9.06 13.38
CA GLY A 204 8.93 -9.27 12.48
C GLY A 204 8.82 -10.60 11.71
N LEU A 205 8.56 -11.69 12.43
CA LEU A 205 8.37 -13.03 11.86
C LEU A 205 7.14 -13.09 10.94
N LEU A 206 6.00 -12.56 11.36
CA LEU A 206 4.78 -12.50 10.54
C LEU A 206 5.02 -11.73 9.24
N THR A 207 5.75 -10.61 9.31
CA THR A 207 6.10 -9.81 8.14
C THR A 207 7.06 -10.55 7.21
N ALA A 208 8.02 -11.31 7.75
CA ALA A 208 8.92 -12.16 6.98
C ALA A 208 8.16 -13.28 6.24
N VAL A 209 7.27 -13.99 6.94
CA VAL A 209 6.38 -15.01 6.33
C VAL A 209 5.50 -14.38 5.24
N GLY A 210 4.94 -13.19 5.50
CA GLY A 210 4.18 -12.43 4.52
C GLY A 210 5.00 -12.09 3.28
N SER A 211 6.24 -11.65 3.45
CA SER A 211 7.17 -11.36 2.35
C SER A 211 7.47 -12.60 1.51
N LEU A 212 7.70 -13.76 2.13
CA LEU A 212 7.88 -15.04 1.43
C LEU A 212 6.63 -15.43 0.64
N ARG A 213 5.44 -15.27 1.22
CA ARG A 213 4.16 -15.49 0.50
C ARG A 213 4.02 -14.54 -0.70
N MET A 214 4.43 -13.29 -0.55
CA MET A 214 4.44 -12.30 -1.64
C MET A 214 5.48 -12.59 -2.71
N ARG A 215 6.50 -13.42 -2.47
CA ARG A 215 7.48 -13.86 -3.49
C ARG A 215 7.00 -15.03 -4.35
N ARG A 216 5.96 -15.76 -3.95
CA ARG A 216 5.45 -16.91 -4.71
C ARG A 216 5.15 -16.51 -6.17
N PRO A 217 5.49 -17.30 -7.19
CA PRO A 217 5.18 -16.96 -8.57
C PRO A 217 3.68 -16.72 -8.76
N ILE A 218 3.33 -15.77 -9.64
CA ILE A 218 1.94 -15.65 -10.11
C ILE A 218 1.72 -16.80 -11.07
N THR A 219 0.84 -17.73 -10.72
CA THR A 219 0.57 -18.94 -11.50
C THR A 219 -0.47 -18.72 -12.59
N GLY A 220 -1.00 -17.50 -12.74
CA GLY A 220 -1.92 -17.16 -13.82
C GLY A 220 -1.13 -16.80 -15.08
N ASP A 221 -1.17 -17.67 -16.08
CA ASP A 221 -0.47 -17.48 -17.36
C ASP A 221 -1.25 -16.61 -18.35
N SER A 222 -2.50 -16.27 -18.02
CA SER A 222 -3.34 -15.41 -18.85
C SER A 222 -4.21 -14.46 -18.02
N TRP A 223 -4.54 -13.34 -18.64
CA TRP A 223 -5.60 -12.46 -18.19
C TRP A 223 -6.93 -12.99 -18.73
N VAL A 224 -7.93 -13.10 -17.86
CA VAL A 224 -9.30 -13.43 -18.27
C VAL A 224 -10.14 -12.16 -18.15
N GLU A 225 -10.56 -11.61 -19.28
CA GLU A 225 -11.49 -10.49 -19.32
C GLU A 225 -12.91 -11.00 -19.04
N LEU A 226 -13.59 -10.37 -18.10
CA LEU A 226 -15.00 -10.56 -17.80
C LEU A 226 -15.74 -9.27 -18.12
N ARG A 227 -16.88 -9.38 -18.80
CA ARG A 227 -17.82 -8.26 -18.90
C ARG A 227 -18.73 -8.30 -17.69
N VAL A 228 -18.95 -7.16 -17.04
CA VAL A 228 -19.73 -7.11 -15.81
C VAL A 228 -20.85 -6.08 -15.88
N ALA A 229 -21.97 -6.44 -15.27
CA ALA A 229 -23.09 -5.54 -15.00
C ALA A 229 -23.27 -5.45 -13.49
N LEU A 230 -23.17 -4.23 -12.93
CA LEU A 230 -23.27 -4.02 -11.48
C LEU A 230 -24.73 -3.99 -11.04
N ASP A 231 -25.05 -4.63 -9.92
CA ASP A 231 -26.40 -4.60 -9.32
C ASP A 231 -26.77 -3.19 -8.83
N THR A 232 -25.76 -2.43 -8.37
CA THR A 232 -25.93 -1.07 -7.85
C THR A 232 -24.90 -0.13 -8.45
N PRO A 233 -25.26 1.14 -8.68
CA PRO A 233 -24.29 2.15 -9.09
C PRO A 233 -23.17 2.28 -8.05
N PHE A 234 -21.96 2.55 -8.52
CA PHE A 234 -20.80 2.74 -7.66
C PHE A 234 -20.98 3.99 -6.79
N VAL A 235 -21.09 3.81 -5.47
CA VAL A 235 -21.10 4.91 -4.48
C VAL A 235 -19.97 4.68 -3.47
N PRO A 236 -18.94 5.56 -3.41
CA PRO A 236 -17.85 5.41 -2.45
C PRO A 236 -18.36 5.60 -1.01
N ARG A 237 -18.38 4.52 -0.20
CA ARG A 237 -18.90 4.57 1.19
C ARG A 237 -17.84 4.41 2.28
N ALA A 238 -16.62 3.92 1.97
CA ALA A 238 -15.58 3.64 2.97
C ALA A 238 -14.14 3.93 2.46
N ARG A 239 -13.20 4.04 3.41
CA ARG A 239 -11.89 4.71 3.24
C ARG A 239 -10.88 4.06 2.28
N THR A 240 -10.96 2.76 1.96
CA THR A 240 -9.91 2.14 1.10
C THR A 240 -10.33 0.96 0.23
N ALA A 241 -11.42 0.26 0.56
CA ALA A 241 -11.91 -0.88 -0.20
C ALA A 241 -13.42 -0.76 -0.43
N VAL A 242 -13.86 -1.15 -1.62
CA VAL A 242 -15.24 -1.12 -2.05
C VAL A 242 -15.68 -2.54 -2.36
N ARG A 243 -16.91 -2.85 -1.96
CA ARG A 243 -17.58 -4.09 -2.34
C ARG A 243 -18.50 -3.79 -3.52
N LEU A 244 -18.32 -4.52 -4.62
CA LEU A 244 -19.21 -4.52 -5.76
C LEU A 244 -19.89 -5.88 -5.89
N THR A 245 -21.16 -5.87 -6.28
CA THR A 245 -21.92 -7.07 -6.64
C THR A 245 -22.58 -6.86 -7.98
N GLY A 246 -22.79 -7.95 -8.71
CA GLY A 246 -23.34 -7.90 -10.04
C GLY A 246 -23.31 -9.24 -10.73
N TRP A 247 -23.45 -9.18 -12.04
CA TRP A 247 -23.31 -10.31 -12.96
C TRP A 247 -22.03 -10.19 -13.75
N ALA A 248 -21.31 -11.30 -13.88
CA ALA A 248 -20.13 -11.42 -14.72
C ALA A 248 -20.41 -12.40 -15.87
N LEU A 249 -20.14 -11.96 -17.08
CA LEU A 249 -20.13 -12.75 -18.30
C LEU A 249 -18.70 -13.15 -18.63
N TYR A 250 -18.46 -14.45 -18.67
CA TYR A 250 -17.18 -15.05 -19.04
C TYR A 250 -16.99 -15.08 -20.57
N PRO A 251 -15.75 -15.21 -21.06
CA PRO A 251 -15.48 -15.35 -22.49
C PRO A 251 -16.15 -16.57 -23.14
N ASP A 252 -16.41 -17.62 -22.35
CA ASP A 252 -17.11 -18.84 -22.76
C ASP A 252 -18.65 -18.67 -22.81
N GLY A 253 -19.16 -17.47 -22.52
CA GLY A 253 -20.59 -17.17 -22.48
C GLY A 253 -21.28 -17.50 -21.16
N ARG A 254 -20.58 -18.12 -20.19
CA ARG A 254 -21.15 -18.40 -18.87
C ARG A 254 -21.45 -17.11 -18.13
N GLN A 255 -22.59 -17.07 -17.43
CA GLN A 255 -22.93 -15.97 -16.54
C GLN A 255 -22.89 -16.44 -15.09
N THR A 256 -22.38 -15.60 -14.20
CA THR A 256 -22.33 -15.90 -12.76
C THR A 256 -22.49 -14.63 -11.97
N ARG A 257 -23.23 -14.69 -10.85
CA ARG A 257 -23.23 -13.59 -9.90
C ARG A 257 -21.86 -13.49 -9.26
N PHE A 258 -21.47 -12.29 -8.87
CA PHE A 258 -20.18 -12.12 -8.22
C PHE A 258 -20.24 -11.14 -7.06
N ARG A 259 -19.25 -11.30 -6.20
CA ARG A 259 -18.87 -10.33 -5.18
C ARG A 259 -17.40 -9.99 -5.38
N LEU A 260 -17.11 -8.72 -5.62
CA LEU A 260 -15.77 -8.17 -5.74
C LEU A 260 -15.46 -7.30 -4.52
N VAL A 261 -14.33 -7.52 -3.87
CA VAL A 261 -13.76 -6.62 -2.87
C VAL A 261 -12.46 -6.06 -3.44
N ALA A 262 -12.44 -4.78 -3.77
CA ALA A 262 -11.35 -4.14 -4.52
C ALA A 262 -10.98 -2.78 -3.92
N ASP A 263 -9.78 -2.29 -4.20
CA ASP A 263 -9.47 -0.88 -3.95
C ASP A 263 -10.38 0.04 -4.79
N ILE A 264 -10.52 1.29 -4.34
CA ILE A 264 -11.40 2.28 -4.98
C ILE A 264 -11.09 2.44 -6.48
N SER A 265 -9.83 2.34 -6.88
CA SER A 265 -9.43 2.59 -8.28
C SER A 265 -9.84 1.44 -9.19
N LEU A 266 -9.60 0.19 -8.78
CA LEU A 266 -10.10 -0.98 -9.49
C LEU A 266 -11.64 -0.99 -9.54
N ALA A 267 -12.30 -0.70 -8.42
CA ALA A 267 -13.75 -0.64 -8.37
C ALA A 267 -14.34 0.44 -9.31
N THR A 268 -13.71 1.62 -9.36
CA THR A 268 -14.12 2.71 -10.26
C THR A 268 -13.90 2.32 -11.71
N ASN A 269 -12.77 1.69 -12.05
CA ASN A 269 -12.50 1.25 -13.41
C ASN A 269 -13.58 0.26 -13.87
N VAL A 270 -13.85 -0.77 -13.07
CA VAL A 270 -14.89 -1.77 -13.34
C VAL A 270 -16.27 -1.12 -13.51
N ALA A 271 -16.62 -0.16 -12.67
CA ALA A 271 -17.91 0.53 -12.75
C ALA A 271 -18.06 1.41 -14.00
N VAL A 272 -16.97 1.99 -14.50
CA VAL A 272 -17.00 2.88 -15.67
C VAL A 272 -16.89 2.10 -16.98
N THR A 273 -16.06 1.06 -17.03
CA THR A 273 -15.79 0.31 -18.28
C THR A 273 -16.70 -0.90 -18.44
N GLY A 274 -17.30 -1.41 -17.36
CA GLY A 274 -17.99 -2.69 -17.37
C GLY A 274 -17.03 -3.87 -17.62
N GLN A 275 -15.72 -3.67 -17.46
CA GLN A 275 -14.69 -4.69 -17.67
C GLN A 275 -13.99 -5.04 -16.36
N LEU A 276 -13.81 -6.33 -16.11
CA LEU A 276 -13.10 -6.86 -14.97
C LEU A 276 -12.07 -7.89 -15.45
N TRP A 277 -10.81 -7.75 -15.03
CA TRP A 277 -9.76 -8.70 -15.39
C TRP A 277 -9.42 -9.60 -14.21
N LEU A 278 -9.39 -10.91 -14.45
CA LEU A 278 -8.96 -11.91 -13.48
C LEU A 278 -7.57 -12.46 -13.84
N VAL A 279 -6.79 -12.77 -12.81
CA VAL A 279 -5.53 -13.50 -12.92
C VAL A 279 -5.84 -14.99 -13.07
N GLY A 280 -5.92 -15.46 -14.31
CA GLY A 280 -6.37 -16.81 -14.67
C GLY A 280 -7.88 -17.05 -14.50
N TYR A 281 -8.34 -18.23 -14.91
CA TYR A 281 -9.73 -18.64 -14.73
C TYR A 281 -10.02 -18.95 -13.24
N PRO A 282 -11.15 -18.48 -12.68
CA PRO A 282 -11.51 -18.76 -11.30
C PRO A 282 -11.84 -20.26 -11.13
N PRO A 283 -11.23 -20.95 -10.15
CA PRO A 283 -11.64 -22.30 -9.80
C PRO A 283 -13.06 -22.27 -9.20
N PRO A 284 -13.88 -23.33 -9.39
CA PRO A 284 -15.20 -23.42 -8.78
C PRO A 284 -15.15 -23.18 -7.26
N GLY A 285 -16.00 -22.28 -6.76
CA GLY A 285 -16.16 -21.97 -5.34
C GLY A 285 -14.99 -21.25 -4.65
N LYS A 286 -13.87 -20.99 -5.35
CA LYS A 286 -12.69 -20.30 -4.78
C LYS A 286 -12.63 -18.84 -5.21
N PRO A 287 -12.12 -17.94 -4.34
CA PRO A 287 -11.88 -16.56 -4.74
C PRO A 287 -10.76 -16.50 -5.78
N ALA A 288 -10.94 -15.70 -6.82
CA ALA A 288 -9.91 -15.33 -7.77
C ALA A 288 -9.37 -13.93 -7.47
N ARG A 289 -8.17 -13.66 -7.97
CA ARG A 289 -7.58 -12.31 -7.91
C ARG A 289 -8.06 -11.52 -9.11
N ALA A 290 -8.69 -10.39 -8.82
CA ALA A 290 -9.01 -9.37 -9.81
C ALA A 290 -7.86 -8.35 -9.85
N ALA A 291 -7.55 -7.83 -11.03
CA ALA A 291 -6.60 -6.75 -11.21
C ALA A 291 -6.94 -5.98 -12.50
N LEU A 292 -6.05 -5.09 -12.92
CA LEU A 292 -6.11 -4.45 -14.23
C LEU A 292 -4.70 -4.55 -14.86
N PRO A 293 -4.55 -5.06 -16.11
CA PRO A 293 -3.25 -5.17 -16.76
C PRO A 293 -2.51 -3.83 -16.78
N GLY A 294 -1.24 -3.81 -16.38
CA GLY A 294 -0.44 -2.58 -16.30
C GLY A 294 -0.77 -1.66 -15.13
N HIS A 295 -1.56 -2.10 -14.14
CA HIS A 295 -1.88 -1.34 -12.94
C HIS A 295 -1.61 -2.15 -11.65
N PRO A 296 -1.21 -1.49 -10.54
CA PRO A 296 -0.90 -2.16 -9.28
C PRO A 296 -2.15 -2.51 -8.44
N CYS A 297 -3.36 -2.26 -8.97
CA CYS A 297 -4.61 -2.41 -8.25
C CYS A 297 -5.04 -3.88 -8.21
N LEU A 298 -5.52 -4.34 -7.04
CA LEU A 298 -5.86 -5.74 -6.80
C LEU A 298 -7.17 -5.84 -6.01
N GLY A 299 -7.98 -6.84 -6.37
CA GLY A 299 -9.20 -7.19 -5.68
C GLY A 299 -9.36 -8.70 -5.51
N SER A 300 -10.30 -9.08 -4.67
CA SER A 300 -10.76 -10.46 -4.53
C SER A 300 -12.13 -10.59 -5.17
N PHE A 301 -12.18 -11.35 -6.26
CA PHE A 301 -13.41 -11.73 -6.94
C PHE A 301 -13.89 -13.07 -6.39
N ARG A 302 -15.17 -13.19 -6.07
CA ARG A 302 -15.78 -14.46 -5.67
C ARG A 302 -17.04 -14.69 -6.51
N PRO A 303 -17.13 -15.79 -7.25
CA PRO A 303 -18.39 -16.20 -7.86
C PRO A 303 -19.38 -16.53 -6.73
N ALA A 304 -20.62 -16.08 -6.89
CA ALA A 304 -21.73 -16.26 -5.97
C ALA A 304 -22.76 -17.23 -6.55
#